data_AF-A0A526Z2F0-F1
#
_entry.id   AF-A0A526Z2F0-F1
#
_cell.length_a   1.000
_cell.length_b   1.000
_cell.length_c   1.000
_cell.angle_alpha   90.00
_cell.angle_beta   90.00
_cell.angle_gamma   90.00
#
_symmetry.space_group_name_H-M   'P 1'
#
loop_
_entity.id
_entity.type
_entity.pdbx_description
1 polymer ?
#
loop_
_entity_poly.entity_id
_entity_poly.type
_entity_poly.pdbx_seq_one_letter_code
_entity_poly.pdbx_strand_id
1 'polypeptide(L)'
;MAVEATIVNVAARASLWLQPHRIVLIVTGLALVFAAAFFMRWDWLPQYYEMALVGLWRTLWILAVTCTLGFLLAVPLGLAQAAGPFWLAAPAKAFCTVIRGTPLLLQLWL
;
A
#
# COMPACT_ATOMS: atom_id res chain seq x y z
N MET A 1 -34.58 -29.78 8.51
CA MET A 1 -34.18 -28.69 9.43
C MET A 1 -32.73 -28.24 9.24
N ALA A 2 -31.72 -29.12 9.36
CA ALA A 2 -30.32 -28.72 9.19
C ALA A 2 -29.95 -28.27 7.76
N VAL A 3 -30.44 -28.97 6.73
CA VAL A 3 -30.18 -28.64 5.31
C VAL A 3 -30.78 -27.28 4.93
N GLU A 4 -32.00 -27.02 5.37
CA GLU A 4 -32.71 -25.77 5.09
C GLU A 4 -32.04 -24.56 5.75
N ALA A 5 -31.59 -24.71 6.99
CA ALA A 5 -30.79 -23.69 7.68
C ALA A 5 -29.49 -23.37 6.93
N THR A 6 -28.82 -24.39 6.37
CA THR A 6 -27.60 -24.21 5.56
C THR A 6 -27.88 -23.44 4.27
N ILE A 7 -28.96 -23.78 3.54
CA ILE A 7 -29.35 -23.11 2.29
C ILE A 7 -29.66 -21.63 2.54
N VAL A 8 -30.45 -21.34 3.59
CA VAL A 8 -30.82 -19.97 3.96
C VAL A 8 -29.60 -19.15 4.37
N ASN A 9 -28.65 -19.75 5.09
CA ASN A 9 -27.43 -19.08 5.52
C ASN A 9 -26.48 -18.77 4.34
N VAL A 10 -26.39 -19.68 3.36
CA VAL A 10 -25.65 -19.45 2.11
C VAL A 10 -26.27 -18.32 1.28
N ALA A 11 -27.60 -18.32 1.12
CA ALA A 11 -28.31 -17.26 0.40
C ALA A 11 -28.17 -15.88 1.08
N ALA A 12 -28.27 -15.85 2.42
CA ALA A 12 -28.07 -14.63 3.21
C ALA A 12 -26.63 -14.10 3.09
N ARG A 13 -25.62 -14.99 3.12
CA ARG A 13 -24.22 -14.62 2.90
C ARG A 13 -23.94 -14.12 1.48
N ALA A 14 -24.56 -14.75 0.47
CA ALA A 14 -24.46 -14.29 -0.91
C ALA A 14 -25.12 -12.91 -1.10
N SER A 15 -26.26 -12.66 -0.44
CA SER A 15 -26.93 -11.35 -0.40
C SER A 15 -26.05 -10.26 0.23
N LEU A 16 -25.35 -10.57 1.34
CA LEU A 16 -24.36 -9.66 1.95
C LEU A 16 -23.18 -9.37 1.00
N TRP A 17 -22.81 -10.33 0.15
CA TRP A 17 -21.74 -10.17 -0.84
C TRP A 17 -22.21 -9.64 -2.20
N LEU A 18 -23.51 -9.42 -2.42
CA LEU A 18 -24.07 -8.82 -3.63
C LEU A 18 -24.89 -7.57 -3.29
N GLN A 19 -24.52 -6.88 -2.22
CA GLN A 19 -25.08 -5.57 -1.92
C GLN A 19 -24.98 -4.64 -3.15
N PRO A 20 -26.03 -3.85 -3.45
CA PRO A 20 -26.12 -3.08 -4.69
C PRO A 20 -24.92 -2.14 -4.89
N HIS A 21 -24.41 -1.53 -3.81
CA HIS A 21 -23.22 -0.68 -3.84
C HIS A 21 -21.96 -1.43 -4.28
N ARG A 22 -21.76 -2.68 -3.84
CA ARG A 22 -20.58 -3.48 -4.23
C ARG A 22 -20.67 -3.92 -5.69
N ILE A 23 -21.87 -4.23 -6.18
CA ILE A 23 -22.10 -4.49 -7.60
C ILE A 23 -21.76 -3.26 -8.43
N VAL A 24 -22.25 -2.07 -8.05
CA VAL A 24 -21.95 -0.81 -8.75
C VAL A 24 -20.44 -0.55 -8.80
N LEU A 25 -19.72 -0.75 -7.68
CA LEU A 25 -18.26 -0.59 -7.64
C LEU A 25 -17.53 -1.58 -8.56
N ILE A 26 -17.95 -2.85 -8.56
CA ILE A 26 -17.36 -3.89 -9.43
C ILE A 26 -17.60 -3.54 -10.90
N VAL A 27 -18.84 -3.20 -11.27
CA VAL A 27 -19.21 -2.83 -12.65
C VAL A 27 -18.40 -1.62 -13.09
N THR A 28 -18.29 -0.59 -12.24
CA THR A 28 -17.51 0.62 -12.54
C THR A 28 -16.03 0.29 -12.72
N GLY A 29 -15.44 -0.50 -11.81
CA GLY A 29 -14.05 -0.94 -11.91
C GLY A 29 -13.77 -1.74 -13.18
N LEU A 30 -14.65 -2.69 -13.52
CA LEU A 30 -14.54 -3.45 -14.76
C LEU A 30 -14.67 -2.54 -15.99
N ALA A 31 -15.64 -1.62 -16.00
CA ALA A 31 -15.82 -0.67 -17.10
C ALA A 31 -14.57 0.19 -17.30
N LEU A 32 -13.92 0.66 -16.23
CA LEU A 32 -12.66 1.40 -16.30
C LEU A 32 -11.51 0.55 -16.85
N VAL A 33 -11.39 -0.71 -16.43
CA VAL A 33 -10.36 -1.64 -16.94
C VAL A 33 -10.57 -1.93 -18.42
N PHE A 34 -11.81 -2.20 -18.84
CA PHE A 34 -12.12 -2.40 -20.25
C PHE A 34 -11.86 -1.14 -21.06
N ALA A 35 -12.26 0.03 -20.55
CA ALA A 35 -11.98 1.29 -21.22
C ALA A 35 -10.47 1.53 -21.37
N ALA A 36 -9.68 1.26 -20.34
CA ALA A 36 -8.23 1.32 -20.39
C ALA A 36 -7.65 0.37 -21.45
N ALA A 37 -8.12 -0.88 -21.50
CA ALA A 37 -7.63 -1.87 -22.45
C ALA A 37 -7.92 -1.48 -23.92
N PHE A 38 -9.12 -0.96 -24.22
CA PHE A 38 -9.53 -0.69 -25.59
C PHE A 38 -9.26 0.75 -26.07
N PHE A 39 -9.33 1.75 -25.19
CA PHE A 39 -9.17 3.16 -25.58
C PHE A 39 -7.75 3.72 -25.35
N MET A 40 -6.92 3.10 -24.49
CA MET A 40 -5.52 3.55 -24.38
C MET A 40 -4.68 3.11 -25.58
N ARG A 41 -3.67 3.92 -25.88
CA ARG A 41 -2.68 3.63 -26.92
C ARG A 41 -1.62 2.68 -26.37
N TRP A 42 -1.57 1.45 -26.87
CA TRP A 42 -0.64 0.40 -26.43
C TRP A 42 0.57 0.20 -27.36
N ASP A 43 0.67 0.97 -28.45
CA ASP A 43 1.72 0.80 -29.47
C ASP A 43 3.16 0.96 -28.91
N TRP A 44 3.32 1.72 -27.83
CA TRP A 44 4.62 1.96 -27.20
C TRP A 44 5.05 0.78 -26.30
N LEU A 45 4.13 -0.07 -25.84
CA LEU A 45 4.42 -1.09 -24.84
C LEU A 45 5.53 -2.06 -25.30
N PRO A 46 5.51 -2.63 -26.53
CA PRO A 46 6.57 -3.53 -26.99
C PRO A 46 7.94 -2.87 -27.08
N GLN A 47 8.00 -1.54 -27.26
CA GLN A 47 9.26 -0.80 -27.34
C GLN A 47 9.87 -0.54 -25.96
N TYR A 48 9.05 -0.38 -24.90
CA TYR A 48 9.51 0.04 -23.58
C TYR A 48 9.28 -1.01 -22.47
N TYR A 49 8.74 -2.19 -22.80
CA TYR A 49 8.40 -3.20 -21.78
C TYR A 49 9.61 -3.59 -20.92
N GLU A 50 10.79 -3.74 -21.52
CA GLU A 50 12.03 -4.06 -20.78
C GLU A 50 12.39 -2.96 -19.79
N MET A 51 12.33 -1.70 -20.21
CA MET A 51 12.61 -0.56 -19.34
C MET A 51 11.60 -0.47 -18.21
N ALA A 52 10.32 -0.77 -18.49
CA ALA A 52 9.27 -0.82 -17.48
C ALA A 52 9.52 -1.93 -16.45
N LEU A 53 9.94 -3.13 -16.88
CA LEU A 53 10.30 -4.23 -15.98
C LEU A 53 11.52 -3.89 -15.11
N VAL A 54 12.55 -3.26 -15.69
CA VAL A 54 13.71 -2.79 -14.94
C VAL A 54 13.30 -1.71 -13.93
N GLY A 55 12.42 -0.78 -14.31
CA GLY A 55 11.88 0.25 -13.42
C GLY A 55 11.08 -0.35 -12.25
N LEU A 56 10.23 -1.34 -12.54
CA LEU A 56 9.48 -2.10 -11.53
C LEU A 56 10.44 -2.80 -10.56
N TRP A 57 11.45 -3.51 -11.09
CA TRP A 57 12.45 -4.18 -10.27
C TRP A 57 13.20 -3.22 -9.36
N ARG A 58 13.67 -2.08 -9.90
CA ARG A 58 14.35 -1.04 -9.12
C ARG A 58 13.46 -0.49 -8.00
N THR A 59 12.18 -0.26 -8.28
CA THR A 59 11.22 0.24 -7.28
C THR A 59 11.03 -0.77 -6.16
N LEU A 60 10.83 -2.06 -6.49
CA LEU A 60 10.72 -3.13 -5.50
C LEU A 60 11.98 -3.27 -4.66
N TRP A 61 13.15 -3.15 -5.29
CA TRP A 61 14.42 -3.22 -4.59
C TRP A 61 14.63 -2.05 -3.62
N ILE A 62 14.39 -0.82 -4.08
CA ILE A 62 14.47 0.39 -3.24
C ILE A 62 13.48 0.28 -2.08
N LEU A 63 12.24 -0.16 -2.35
CA LEU A 63 11.23 -0.38 -1.32
C LEU A 63 11.72 -1.39 -0.26
N ALA A 64 12.19 -2.55 -0.69
CA ALA A 64 12.65 -3.59 0.23
C ALA A 64 13.81 -3.11 1.11
N VAL A 65 14.82 -2.48 0.52
CA VAL A 65 16.00 -1.98 1.24
C VAL A 65 15.62 -0.85 2.20
N THR A 66 14.86 0.14 1.72
CA THR A 66 14.49 1.31 2.55
C THR A 66 13.53 0.93 3.67
N CYS A 67 12.56 0.04 3.45
CA CYS A 67 11.71 -0.49 4.51
C CYS A 67 12.51 -1.27 5.55
N THR A 68 13.45 -2.11 5.12
CA THR A 68 14.30 -2.89 6.03
C THR A 68 15.16 -1.98 6.91
N LEU A 69 15.89 -1.04 6.29
CA LEU A 69 16.73 -0.09 7.02
C LEU A 69 15.89 0.83 7.92
N GLY A 70 14.77 1.34 7.40
CA GLY A 70 13.83 2.17 8.15
C GLY A 70 13.26 1.44 9.37
N PHE A 71 12.93 0.15 9.24
CA PHE A 71 12.44 -0.66 10.35
C PHE A 71 13.52 -0.91 11.41
N LEU A 72 14.74 -1.24 10.98
CA LEU A 72 15.89 -1.43 11.87
C LEU A 72 16.19 -0.18 12.70
N LEU A 73 15.96 1.02 12.15
CA LEU A 73 16.07 2.28 12.89
C LEU A 73 14.82 2.60 13.73
N ALA A 74 13.63 2.32 13.21
CA ALA A 74 12.36 2.65 13.86
C ALA A 74 12.16 1.88 15.17
N VAL A 75 12.55 0.59 15.23
CA VAL A 75 12.42 -0.24 16.44
C VAL A 75 13.20 0.33 17.64
N PRO A 76 14.52 0.56 17.56
CA PRO A 76 15.28 1.12 18.69
C PRO A 76 14.84 2.54 19.03
N LEU A 77 14.52 3.38 18.03
CA LEU A 77 14.00 4.73 18.28
C LEU A 77 12.65 4.71 19.00
N GLY A 78 11.77 3.76 18.66
CA GLY A 78 10.49 3.57 19.33
C GLY A 78 10.66 3.12 20.79
N LEU A 79 11.56 2.15 21.02
CA LEU A 79 11.89 1.67 22.36
C LEU A 79 12.52 2.77 23.23
N ALA A 80 13.45 3.55 22.67
CA ALA A 80 14.08 4.68 23.36
C ALA A 80 13.06 5.76 23.76
N GLN A 81 12.03 5.99 22.95
CA GLN A 81 10.97 6.96 23.26
C GLN A 81 9.96 6.45 24.30
N ALA A 82 9.66 5.15 24.29
CA ALA A 82 8.67 4.56 25.17
C ALA A 82 9.20 4.25 26.57
N ALA A 83 10.43 3.73 26.67
CA ALA A 83 11.00 3.21 27.92
C ALA A 83 12.37 3.79 28.28
N GLY A 84 12.96 4.64 27.42
CA GLY A 84 14.28 5.21 27.66
C GLY A 84 14.28 6.36 28.69
N PRO A 85 15.42 6.59 29.39
CA PRO A 85 15.60 7.76 30.24
C PRO A 85 15.54 9.06 29.43
N PHE A 86 15.30 10.20 30.07
CA PHE A 86 15.03 11.47 29.39
C PHE A 86 16.11 11.86 28.36
N TRP A 87 17.38 11.54 28.63
CA TRP A 87 18.51 11.86 27.75
C TRP A 87 18.55 11.01 26.48
N LEU A 88 17.93 9.83 26.46
CA LEU A 88 17.80 8.97 25.28
C LEU A 88 16.46 9.22 24.56
N ALA A 89 15.40 9.47 25.33
CA ALA A 89 14.07 9.74 24.80
C ALA A 89 13.96 11.11 24.10
N ALA A 90 14.59 12.16 24.64
CA ALA A 90 14.57 13.51 24.07
C ALA A 90 15.18 13.58 22.64
N PRO A 91 16.41 13.10 22.38
CA PRO A 91 16.97 13.11 21.03
C PRO A 91 16.21 12.19 20.07
N ALA A 92 15.69 11.04 20.54
CA ALA A 92 14.87 10.17 19.71
C ALA A 92 13.54 10.86 19.27
N LYS A 93 12.88 11.58 20.18
CA LYS A 93 11.70 12.40 19.85
C LYS A 93 12.03 13.53 18.88
N ALA A 94 13.16 14.22 19.08
CA ALA A 94 13.59 15.29 18.18
C ALA A 94 13.83 14.77 16.76
N PHE A 95 14.58 13.66 16.62
CA PHE A 95 14.80 13.00 15.34
C PHE A 95 13.48 12.62 14.65
N CYS A 96 12.57 11.92 15.35
CA CYS A 96 11.29 11.53 14.77
C CYS A 96 10.42 12.75 14.39
N THR A 97 10.50 13.85 15.14
CA THR A 97 9.75 15.07 14.83
C THR A 97 10.27 15.76 13.57
N VAL A 98 11.60 15.92 13.45
CA VAL A 98 12.21 16.57 12.28
C VAL A 98 12.00 15.74 11.02
N ILE A 99 12.29 14.43 11.06
CA ILE A 99 12.20 13.57 9.88
C ILE A 99 10.74 13.36 9.43
N ARG A 100 9.76 13.29 10.35
CA ARG A 100 8.34 13.22 9.97
C ARG A 100 7.74 14.57 9.58
N GLY A 101 8.32 15.67 10.07
CA GLY A 101 7.86 17.04 9.81
C GLY A 101 8.45 17.67 8.55
N THR A 102 9.52 17.11 7.99
CA THR A 102 10.19 17.62 6.79
C THR A 102 9.75 16.82 5.55
N PRO A 103 9.36 17.49 4.44
CA PRO A 103 9.05 16.82 3.18
C PRO A 103 10.21 15.96 2.67
N LEU A 104 9.93 14.73 2.22
CA LEU A 104 10.95 13.81 1.70
C LEU A 104 11.78 14.43 0.56
N LEU A 105 11.15 15.23 -0.30
CA LEU A 105 11.85 15.90 -1.40
C LEU A 105 12.98 16.81 -0.89
N LEU A 106 12.78 17.51 0.23
CA LEU A 106 13.82 18.34 0.84
C LEU A 106 14.91 17.48 1.48
N GLN A 107 14.55 16.35 2.10
CA GLN A 107 15.52 15.42 2.70
C GLN A 107 16.46 14.78 1.67
N LEU A 108 16.01 14.61 0.43
CA LEU A 108 16.82 14.06 -0.65
C LEU A 108 17.70 15.12 -1.35
N TRP A 109 17.39 16.41 -1.19
CA TRP A 109 18.00 17.50 -1.94
C TRP A 109 19.05 18.30 -1.16
N LEU A 110 19.01 18.23 0.17
CA LEU A 110 20.00 18.81 1.09
C LEU A 110 21.11 17.81 1.42
#